data_AF-A0A661VQJ8-F1
#
_entry.id   AF-A0A661VQJ8-F1
#
_cell.length_a   1.000
_cell.length_b   1.000
_cell.length_c   1.000
_cell.angle_alpha   90.00
_cell.angle_beta   90.00
_cell.angle_gamma   90.00
#
_symmetry.space_group_name_H-M   'P 1'
#
loop_
_entity.id
_entity.type
_entity.pdbx_description
1 polymer ?
#
loop_
_entity_poly.entity_id
_entity_poly.type
_entity_poly.pdbx_seq_one_letter_code
_entity_poly.pdbx_strand_id
1 'polypeptide(L)'
;KKIDGVGEKKLQVERVTTDGSEIFEVPLPAVITVSNEIGQPRIPTGWGIIAAAKKKILSWSARDLGIDLSGIDLPSLRITKLFIPARDRKCQIIMGETPAEAAVNLAMALRKAKVI
;
A
#
# COMPACT_ATOMS: atom_id res chain seq x y z
N LYS A 1 -5.90 6.67 -5.32
CA LYS A 1 -7.36 6.41 -5.10
C LYS A 1 -8.01 7.71 -4.65
N LYS A 2 -9.14 8.13 -5.21
CA LYS A 2 -9.91 9.31 -4.78
C LYS A 2 -11.33 8.88 -4.40
N ILE A 3 -11.93 9.49 -3.38
CA ILE A 3 -13.29 9.17 -2.93
C ILE A 3 -14.05 10.47 -2.80
N ASP A 4 -15.11 10.61 -3.59
CA ASP A 4 -15.98 11.79 -3.59
C ASP A 4 -17.41 11.35 -3.26
N GLY A 5 -18.11 12.15 -2.44
CA GLY A 5 -19.53 11.92 -2.16
C GLY A 5 -20.38 12.41 -3.33
N VAL A 6 -21.22 11.54 -3.88
CA VAL A 6 -22.11 11.88 -5.02
C VAL A 6 -23.55 11.59 -4.61
N GLY A 7 -24.24 12.63 -4.14
CA GLY A 7 -25.60 12.51 -3.59
C GLY A 7 -25.66 11.93 -2.16
N GLU A 8 -26.86 11.63 -1.67
CA GLU A 8 -27.07 11.30 -0.25
C GLU A 8 -26.60 9.90 0.16
N LYS A 9 -26.62 8.91 -0.75
CA LYS A 9 -26.37 7.50 -0.42
C LYS A 9 -25.42 6.78 -1.37
N LYS A 10 -24.59 7.51 -2.11
CA LYS A 10 -23.61 6.94 -3.02
C LYS A 10 -22.24 7.61 -2.86
N LEU A 11 -21.20 6.83 -3.12
CA LEU A 11 -19.83 7.27 -3.20
C LEU A 11 -19.29 7.00 -4.59
N GLN A 12 -18.57 7.97 -5.15
CA GLN A 12 -17.75 7.77 -6.33
C GLN A 12 -16.32 7.43 -5.88
N VAL A 13 -15.78 6.35 -6.40
CA VAL A 13 -14.45 5.84 -6.06
C VAL A 13 -13.61 5.76 -7.33
N GLU A 14 -12.44 6.37 -7.26
CA GLU A 14 -11.39 6.23 -8.26
C GLU A 14 -10.35 5.22 -7.75
N ARG A 15 -10.17 4.12 -8.50
CA ARG A 15 -9.19 3.07 -8.24
C ARG A 15 -8.10 3.11 -9.31
N VAL A 16 -6.84 3.12 -8.87
CA VAL A 16 -5.69 2.94 -9.74
C VAL A 16 -5.44 1.44 -9.94
N THR A 17 -5.30 1.02 -11.19
CA THR A 17 -4.92 -0.33 -11.63
C THR A 17 -3.61 -0.26 -12.40
N THR A 18 -3.05 -1.41 -12.79
CA THR A 18 -1.83 -1.45 -13.62
C THR A 18 -2.01 -0.79 -14.98
N ASP A 19 -3.25 -0.78 -15.49
CA ASP A 19 -3.58 -0.35 -16.84
C ASP A 19 -4.17 1.07 -16.89
N GLY A 20 -4.39 1.71 -15.73
CA GLY A 20 -4.90 3.09 -15.67
C GLY A 20 -5.70 3.39 -14.40
N SER A 21 -6.75 4.19 -14.54
CA SER A 21 -7.70 4.51 -13.46
C SER A 21 -9.13 4.12 -13.83
N GLU A 22 -9.84 3.56 -12.86
CA GLU A 22 -11.25 3.17 -12.95
C GLU A 22 -12.06 4.07 -12.03
N ILE A 23 -13.16 4.64 -12.53
CA ILE A 23 -14.09 5.45 -11.74
C ILE A 23 -15.43 4.73 -11.70
N PHE A 24 -15.95 4.44 -10.50
CA PHE A 24 -17.22 3.76 -10.32
C PHE A 24 -18.00 4.28 -9.10
N GLU A 25 -19.32 4.08 -9.12
CA GLU A 25 -20.21 4.44 -8.01
C GLU A 25 -20.55 3.22 -7.14
N VAL A 26 -20.62 3.42 -5.82
CA VAL A 26 -21.00 2.39 -4.84
C VAL A 26 -22.10 2.92 -3.91
N PRO A 27 -23.19 2.16 -3.67
CA PRO A 27 -24.21 2.53 -2.70
C PRO A 27 -23.74 2.32 -1.25
N LEU A 28 -24.23 3.13 -0.31
CA LEU A 28 -23.97 2.98 1.13
C LEU A 28 -24.98 2.02 1.80
N PRO A 29 -24.57 1.19 2.79
CA PRO A 29 -23.25 1.14 3.42
C PRO A 29 -22.22 0.34 2.59
N ALA A 30 -20.98 0.83 2.54
CA ALA A 30 -19.89 0.19 1.80
C ALA A 30 -18.59 0.17 2.61
N VAL A 31 -17.74 -0.81 2.35
CA VAL A 31 -16.38 -0.91 2.90
C VAL A 31 -15.38 -0.49 1.81
N ILE A 32 -14.53 0.49 2.12
CA ILE A 32 -13.54 1.02 1.20
C ILE A 32 -12.14 0.89 1.82
N THR A 33 -11.20 0.35 1.05
CA THR A 33 -9.78 0.30 1.42
C THR A 33 -9.02 1.38 0.66
N VAL A 34 -8.24 2.18 1.40
CA VAL A 34 -7.42 3.27 0.83
C VAL A 34 -5.95 2.86 0.80
N SER A 35 -5.28 3.12 -0.33
CA SER A 35 -3.81 3.00 -0.44
C SER A 35 -3.16 4.30 0.02
N ASN A 36 -1.84 4.31 0.20
CA ASN A 36 -1.06 5.50 0.56
C ASN A 36 -1.08 6.62 -0.52
N GLU A 37 -1.79 6.40 -1.62
CA GLU A 37 -1.87 7.28 -2.78
C GLU A 37 -3.04 8.27 -2.70
N ILE A 38 -3.88 8.20 -1.67
CA ILE A 38 -5.04 9.09 -1.50
C ILE A 38 -4.67 10.50 -1.03
N GLY A 39 -3.39 10.71 -0.70
CA GLY A 39 -2.85 12.01 -0.28
C GLY A 39 -2.11 11.93 1.06
N GLN A 40 -1.46 13.02 1.44
CA GLN A 40 -0.79 13.13 2.73
C GLN A 40 -1.81 13.45 3.84
N PRO A 41 -1.77 12.74 4.99
CA PRO A 41 -2.59 13.11 6.13
C PRO A 41 -2.33 14.55 6.57
N ARG A 42 -3.39 15.28 6.91
CA ARG A 42 -3.27 16.65 7.42
C ARG A 42 -2.46 16.68 8.72
N ILE A 43 -1.62 17.71 8.88
CA ILE A 43 -0.89 17.94 10.13
C ILE A 43 -1.90 18.31 11.23
N PRO A 44 -1.88 17.66 12.40
CA PRO A 44 -2.75 18.03 13.50
C PRO A 44 -2.36 19.39 14.08
N THR A 45 -3.34 20.16 14.54
CA THR A 45 -3.08 21.39 15.30
C THR A 45 -2.72 21.06 16.76
N GLY A 46 -1.96 21.92 17.44
CA GLY A 46 -1.59 21.72 18.85
C GLY A 46 -2.83 21.54 19.75
N TRP A 47 -3.87 22.35 19.52
CA TRP A 47 -5.16 22.19 20.19
C TRP A 47 -5.85 20.85 19.88
N GLY A 48 -5.73 20.36 18.64
CA GLY A 48 -6.25 19.05 18.24
C GLY A 48 -5.57 17.90 18.99
N ILE A 49 -4.26 18.00 19.23
CA ILE A 49 -3.50 17.01 20.02
C ILE A 49 -4.00 17.00 21.46
N ILE A 50 -4.13 18.17 22.10
CA ILE A 50 -4.62 18.28 23.48
C ILE A 50 -6.05 17.75 23.61
N ALA A 51 -6.92 18.09 22.67
CA ALA A 51 -8.31 17.63 22.66
C ALA A 51 -8.40 16.11 22.47
N ALA A 52 -7.58 15.52 21.59
CA ALA A 52 -7.52 14.08 21.38
C ALA A 52 -7.01 13.35 22.63
N ALA A 53 -5.97 13.86 23.29
CA ALA A 53 -5.42 13.28 24.52
C ALA A 53 -6.41 13.26 25.69
N LYS A 54 -7.35 14.23 25.74
CA LYS A 54 -8.40 14.27 26.77
C LYS A 54 -9.56 13.32 26.52
N LYS A 55 -9.72 12.77 25.30
CA LYS A 55 -10.83 11.85 25.00
C LYS A 55 -10.59 10.51 25.69
N LYS A 56 -11.64 9.99 26.33
CA LYS A 56 -11.63 8.63 26.87
C LYS A 56 -11.62 7.63 25.73
N ILE A 57 -10.60 6.79 25.66
CA ILE A 57 -10.51 5.67 24.72
C ILE A 57 -11.29 4.50 25.33
N LEU A 58 -12.41 4.13 24.71
CA LEU A 58 -13.15 2.94 25.11
C LEU A 58 -12.36 1.70 24.68
N SER A 59 -12.03 0.85 25.64
CA SER A 59 -11.47 -0.47 25.39
C SER A 59 -12.59 -1.49 25.48
N TRP A 60 -12.81 -2.24 24.41
CA TRP A 60 -13.78 -3.32 24.38
C TRP A 60 -13.06 -4.66 24.38
N SER A 61 -13.49 -5.56 25.25
CA SER A 61 -13.13 -6.98 25.19
C SER A 61 -14.05 -7.71 24.21
N ALA A 62 -13.65 -8.92 23.80
CA ALA A 62 -14.50 -9.79 22.99
C ALA A 62 -15.86 -10.08 23.68
N ARG A 63 -15.87 -10.15 25.02
CA ARG A 63 -17.09 -10.36 25.81
C ARG A 63 -18.03 -9.17 25.76
N ASP A 64 -17.50 -7.95 25.78
CA ASP A 64 -18.29 -6.71 25.66
C ASP A 64 -18.99 -6.62 24.28
N LEU A 65 -18.44 -7.32 23.29
CA LEU A 65 -19.00 -7.43 21.93
C LEU A 65 -19.87 -8.68 21.72
N GLY A 66 -20.06 -9.51 22.75
CA GLY A 66 -20.82 -10.77 22.63
C GLY A 66 -20.16 -11.80 21.70
N ILE A 67 -18.85 -11.68 21.45
CA ILE A 67 -18.10 -12.60 20.58
C ILE A 67 -17.64 -13.79 21.42
N ASP A 68 -18.11 -14.98 21.07
CA ASP A 68 -17.60 -16.22 21.62
C ASP A 68 -16.26 -16.60 20.97
N LEU A 69 -15.22 -16.70 21.79
CA LEU A 69 -13.88 -17.07 21.36
C LEU A 69 -13.69 -18.58 21.29
N SER A 70 -14.64 -19.38 21.80
CA SER A 70 -14.51 -20.83 21.96
C SER A 70 -14.48 -21.63 20.64
N GLY A 71 -14.72 -20.97 19.50
CA GLY A 71 -14.64 -21.54 18.15
C GLY A 71 -13.86 -20.69 17.13
N ILE A 72 -13.16 -19.63 17.57
CA ILE A 72 -12.20 -18.93 16.71
C ILE A 72 -10.93 -19.76 16.70
N ASP A 73 -10.95 -20.81 15.90
CA ASP A 73 -9.77 -21.65 15.69
C ASP A 73 -8.63 -20.81 15.14
N LEU A 74 -7.43 -21.20 15.56
CA LEU A 74 -6.12 -20.72 15.11
C LEU A 74 -6.13 -20.26 13.64
N PRO A 75 -5.34 -19.24 13.27
CA PRO A 75 -5.36 -18.70 11.91
C PRO A 75 -5.30 -19.82 10.88
N SER A 76 -6.20 -19.76 9.89
CA SER A 76 -6.28 -20.71 8.77
C SER A 76 -4.94 -20.86 8.02
N LEU A 77 -4.03 -19.90 8.25
CA LEU A 77 -2.65 -19.89 7.80
C LEU A 77 -1.69 -20.01 8.98
N ARG A 78 -0.82 -21.03 8.93
CA ARG A 78 0.34 -21.13 9.82
C ARG A 78 1.58 -20.57 9.12
N ILE A 79 2.29 -19.68 9.80
CA ILE A 79 3.56 -19.15 9.30
C ILE A 79 4.63 -20.24 9.50
N THR A 80 5.05 -20.89 8.42
CA THR A 80 6.04 -21.98 8.49
C THR A 80 7.47 -21.48 8.63
N LYS A 81 7.83 -20.39 7.96
CA LYS A 81 9.18 -19.81 7.97
C LYS A 81 9.11 -18.30 7.81
N LEU A 82 9.91 -17.59 8.60
CA LEU A 82 10.13 -16.15 8.50
C LEU A 82 11.64 -15.93 8.46
N PHE A 83 12.15 -15.33 7.40
CA PHE A 83 13.58 -15.07 7.24
C PHE A 83 13.82 -13.85 6.36
N ILE A 84 15.01 -13.26 6.47
CA ILE A 84 15.46 -12.16 5.63
C ILE A 84 16.04 -12.74 4.33
N PRO A 85 15.55 -12.37 3.15
CA PRO A 85 16.08 -12.91 1.90
C PRO A 85 17.50 -12.39 1.66
N ALA A 86 18.47 -13.30 1.53
CA ALA A 86 19.80 -12.95 1.05
C ALA A 86 19.70 -12.56 -0.44
N ARG A 87 20.10 -11.32 -0.77
CA ARG A 87 20.16 -10.82 -2.15
C ARG A 87 21.61 -10.61 -2.53
N ASP A 88 22.15 -11.49 -3.36
CA ASP A 88 23.43 -11.24 -4.03
C ASP A 88 23.16 -10.48 -5.33
N ARG A 89 23.88 -9.37 -5.55
CA ARG A 89 23.78 -8.55 -6.76
C ARG A 89 25.17 -8.44 -7.38
N LYS A 90 25.35 -9.03 -8.56
CA LYS A 90 26.55 -8.84 -9.35
C LYS A 90 26.39 -7.56 -10.19
N CYS A 91 27.14 -6.52 -9.85
CA CYS A 91 27.20 -5.29 -10.64
C CYS A 91 28.39 -5.37 -11.59
N GLN A 92 28.16 -5.14 -12.88
CA GLN A 92 29.22 -4.98 -13.87
C GLN A 92 29.22 -3.53 -14.34
N ILE A 93 30.33 -2.83 -14.11
CA ILE A 93 30.55 -1.48 -14.62
C ILE A 93 31.12 -1.62 -16.04
N ILE A 94 30.41 -1.07 -17.02
CA ILE A 94 30.85 -1.05 -18.42
C ILE A 94 31.57 0.27 -18.68
N MET A 95 32.83 0.18 -19.09
CA MET A 95 33.68 1.34 -19.38
C MET A 95 33.71 1.66 -20.88
N GLY A 96 34.08 2.89 -21.22
CA GLY A 96 34.38 3.36 -22.57
C GLY A 96 35.21 4.65 -22.48
N GLU A 97 36.01 4.95 -23.50
CA GLU A 97 36.87 6.15 -23.50
C GLU A 97 36.06 7.43 -23.70
N THR A 98 34.89 7.30 -24.34
CA THR A 98 33.90 8.37 -24.48
C THR A 98 32.55 7.93 -23.89
N PRO A 99 31.70 8.88 -23.44
CA PRO A 99 30.34 8.57 -23.01
C PRO A 99 29.51 7.83 -24.09
N ALA A 100 29.75 8.15 -25.37
CA ALA A 100 29.06 7.50 -26.49
C ALA A 100 29.44 6.02 -26.62
N GLU A 101 30.73 5.71 -26.49
CA GLU A 101 31.22 4.33 -26.55
C GLU A 101 30.76 3.50 -25.36
N ALA A 102 30.79 4.07 -24.14
CA ALA A 102 30.29 3.41 -22.94
C ALA A 102 28.79 3.07 -23.06
N ALA A 103 27.98 3.96 -23.66
CA ALA A 103 26.56 3.73 -23.90
C ALA A 103 26.30 2.58 -24.90
N VAL A 104 27.08 2.51 -25.99
CA VAL A 104 27.01 1.42 -26.97
C VAL A 104 27.38 0.09 -26.32
N ASN A 105 28.47 0.04 -25.56
CA ASN A 105 28.92 -1.15 -24.85
C ASN A 105 27.88 -1.63 -23.83
N LEU A 106 27.24 -0.70 -23.11
CA LEU A 106 26.13 -1.02 -22.20
C LEU A 106 24.93 -1.62 -22.94
N ALA A 107 24.51 -1.02 -24.05
CA ALA A 107 23.40 -1.52 -24.86
C ALA A 107 23.67 -2.94 -25.40
N MET A 108 24.90 -3.21 -25.88
CA MET A 108 25.30 -4.56 -26.31
C MET A 108 25.27 -5.56 -25.15
N ALA A 109 25.77 -5.18 -23.97
CA ALA A 109 25.76 -6.03 -22.78
C ALA A 109 24.33 -6.37 -22.32
N LEU A 110 23.43 -5.38 -22.30
CA LEU A 110 22.02 -5.57 -21.92
C LEU A 110 21.27 -6.46 -22.92
N ARG A 111 21.52 -6.29 -24.23
CA ARG A 111 20.94 -7.14 -25.28
C ARG A 111 21.43 -8.59 -25.17
N LYS A 112 22.73 -8.79 -24.87
CA LYS A 112 23.29 -10.12 -24.60
C LYS A 112 22.66 -10.77 -23.36
N ALA A 113 22.36 -9.97 -22.34
CA ALA A 113 21.69 -10.40 -21.12
C ALA A 113 20.16 -10.58 -21.28
N LYS A 114 19.57 -10.27 -22.45
CA LYS A 114 18.13 -10.33 -22.74
C LYS A 114 17.27 -9.50 -21.77
N VAL A 115 17.84 -8.42 -21.26
CA VAL A 115 17.12 -7.45 -20.42
C VAL A 115 16.45 -6.38 -21.30
N ILE A 116 16.98 -6.19 -22.51
CA ILE A 116 16.42 -5.40 -23.61
C ILE A 116 16.48 -6.18 -24.92
#